data_AF-A0A2N4XIM7-F1
#
_entry.id   AF-A0A2N4XIM7-F1
#
_cell.length_a   1.000
_cell.length_b   1.000
_cell.length_c   1.000
_cell.angle_alpha   90.00
_cell.angle_beta   90.00
_cell.angle_gamma   90.00
#
_symmetry.space_group_name_H-M   'P 1'
#
loop_
_entity.id
_entity.type
_entity.pdbx_description
1 polymer ?
#
loop_
_entity_poly.entity_id
_entity_poly.type
_entity_poly.pdbx_seq_one_letter_code
_entity_poly.pdbx_strand_id
1 'polypeptide(L)'
;MIGILLITAGTFLHYSKSKYFPKSVKPVKSNVWLNLLVIIAGLGLLIGRWGWASGLLYGLCAYMLATVVLQIALITIDELSNKS
;
A
#
# COMPACT_ATOMS: atom_id res chain seq x y z
N MET A 1 6.87 10.26 -8.63
CA MET A 1 5.65 10.54 -7.84
C MET A 1 4.55 9.54 -8.16
N ILE A 2 4.07 9.43 -9.40
CA ILE A 2 3.00 8.49 -9.78
C ILE A 2 3.30 7.03 -9.40
N GLY A 3 4.51 6.52 -9.65
CA GLY A 3 4.87 5.14 -9.28
C GLY A 3 4.77 4.85 -7.78
N ILE A 4 5.14 5.82 -6.93
CA ILE A 4 5.03 5.71 -5.47
C ILE A 4 3.56 5.68 -5.07
N LEU A 5 2.72 6.58 -5.62
CA LEU A 5 1.29 6.62 -5.37
C LEU A 5 0.60 5.30 -5.74
N LEU A 6 0.96 4.73 -6.89
CA LEU A 6 0.44 3.43 -7.33
C LEU A 6 0.84 2.31 -6.35
N ILE A 7 2.11 2.27 -5.93
CA ILE A 7 2.55 1.29 -4.92
C ILE A 7 1.76 1.46 -3.63
N THR A 8 1.64 2.69 -3.09
CA THR A 8 0.89 2.95 -1.86
C THR A 8 -0.59 2.57 -1.97
N ALA A 9 -1.26 2.94 -3.06
CA ALA A 9 -2.66 2.59 -3.30
C ALA A 9 -2.85 1.07 -3.43
N GLY A 10 -1.97 0.40 -4.18
CA GLY A 10 -1.97 -1.05 -4.31
C GLY A 10 -1.73 -1.75 -2.98
N THR A 11 -0.80 -1.26 -2.16
CA THR A 11 -0.54 -1.76 -0.80
C THR A 11 -1.77 -1.59 0.10
N PHE A 12 -2.44 -0.44 0.05
CA PHE A 12 -3.68 -0.22 0.82
C PHE A 12 -4.79 -1.19 0.42
N LEU A 13 -5.04 -1.33 -0.89
CA LEU A 13 -6.06 -2.26 -1.40
C LEU A 13 -5.73 -3.72 -1.11
N HIS A 14 -4.44 -4.06 -1.04
CA HIS A 14 -3.99 -5.39 -0.64
C HIS A 14 -4.20 -5.60 0.86
N TYR A 15 -3.80 -4.63 1.68
CA TYR A 15 -3.90 -4.71 3.12
C TYR A 15 -5.35 -4.67 3.63
N SER A 16 -6.28 -4.04 2.89
CA SER A 16 -7.71 -4.00 3.24
C SER A 16 -8.40 -5.37 3.28
N LYS A 17 -7.76 -6.41 2.73
CA LYS A 17 -8.21 -7.80 2.82
C LYS A 17 -7.51 -8.62 3.91
N SER A 18 -6.50 -8.04 4.55
CA SER A 18 -5.75 -8.72 5.59
C SER A 18 -6.61 -8.98 6.82
N LYS A 19 -6.32 -10.08 7.52
CA LYS A 19 -6.94 -10.40 8.82
C LYS A 19 -6.71 -9.31 9.86
N TYR A 20 -5.65 -8.51 9.68
CA TYR A 20 -5.25 -7.43 10.59
C TYR A 20 -5.88 -6.06 10.24
N PHE A 21 -6.78 -6.01 9.26
CA PHE A 21 -7.48 -4.76 8.94
C PHE A 21 -8.48 -4.42 10.07
N PRO A 22 -8.46 -3.19 10.62
CA PRO A 22 -9.32 -2.83 11.73
C PRO A 22 -10.79 -2.91 11.32
N LYS A 23 -11.62 -3.45 12.21
CA LYS A 23 -13.07 -3.62 11.97
C LYS A 23 -13.81 -2.28 11.89
N SER A 24 -13.24 -1.25 12.49
CA SER A 24 -13.74 0.13 12.48
C SER A 24 -13.70 0.77 11.08
N VAL A 25 -12.88 0.23 10.15
CA VAL A 25 -12.76 0.75 8.78
C VAL A 25 -13.43 -0.22 7.81
N LYS A 26 -14.30 0.29 6.92
CA LYS A 26 -14.94 -0.53 5.89
C LYS A 26 -13.89 -1.06 4.90
N PRO A 27 -13.77 -2.38 4.71
CA PRO A 27 -12.82 -2.94 3.77
C PRO A 27 -13.22 -2.58 2.34
N VAL A 28 -12.23 -2.20 1.52
CA VAL A 28 -12.45 -1.97 0.09
C VAL A 28 -12.53 -3.31 -0.62
N LYS A 29 -13.65 -3.57 -1.30
CA LYS A 29 -13.81 -4.73 -2.17
C LYS A 29 -12.95 -4.55 -3.42
N SER A 30 -11.75 -5.12 -3.40
CA SER A 30 -10.85 -5.15 -4.56
C SER A 30 -10.56 -6.59 -5.00
N ASN A 31 -10.04 -6.79 -6.22
CA ASN A 31 -9.51 -8.08 -6.66
C ASN A 31 -8.01 -8.16 -6.30
N VAL A 32 -7.55 -9.30 -5.79
CA VAL A 32 -6.12 -9.51 -5.43
C VAL A 32 -5.22 -9.28 -6.64
N TRP A 33 -5.66 -9.74 -7.81
CA TRP A 33 -4.95 -9.54 -9.08
C TRP A 33 -4.84 -8.07 -9.47
N LEU A 34 -5.90 -7.29 -9.25
CA LEU A 34 -5.90 -5.86 -9.55
C LEU A 34 -4.95 -5.11 -8.61
N ASN A 35 -4.93 -5.47 -7.32
CA ASN A 35 -3.98 -4.92 -6.35
C ASN A 35 -2.54 -5.17 -6.76
N LEU A 36 -2.23 -6.41 -7.16
CA LEU A 36 -0.90 -6.81 -7.60
C LEU A 36 -0.48 -6.04 -8.86
N LEU A 37 -1.38 -5.93 -9.85
CA LEU A 37 -1.11 -5.18 -11.08
C LEU A 37 -0.81 -3.71 -10.81
N VAL A 38 -1.52 -3.09 -9.87
CA VAL A 38 -1.29 -1.69 -9.48
C VAL A 38 0.10 -1.51 -8.86
N ILE A 39 0.53 -2.44 -7.99
CA ILE A 39 1.88 -2.41 -7.39
C ILE A 39 2.94 -2.63 -8.48
N ILE A 40 2.75 -3.62 -9.35
CA ILE A 40 3.70 -3.92 -10.44
C ILE A 40 3.79 -2.77 -11.44
N ALA A 41 2.68 -2.10 -11.78
CA ALA A 41 2.68 -0.93 -12.63
C ALA A 41 3.47 0.22 -12.00
N GLY A 42 3.28 0.47 -10.70
CA GLY A 42 4.06 1.47 -9.95
C GLY A 42 5.56 1.14 -9.92
N LEU A 43 5.90 -0.12 -9.72
CA LEU A 43 7.28 -0.63 -9.76
C LEU A 43 7.91 -0.49 -11.15
N GLY A 44 7.16 -0.84 -12.20
CA GLY A 44 7.60 -0.71 -13.59
C GLY A 44 7.93 0.73 -13.97
N LEU A 45 7.13 1.69 -13.51
CA LEU A 45 7.41 3.12 -13.69
C LEU A 45 8.68 3.58 -12.96
N LEU A 46 8.97 3.01 -11.78
CA LEU A 46 10.20 3.32 -11.05
C LEU A 46 11.43 2.72 -11.74
N ILE A 47 11.32 1.46 -12.20
CA ILE A 47 12.37 0.76 -12.96
C ILE A 47 12.67 1.52 -14.26
N GLY A 48 11.65 1.92 -15.01
CA GLY A 48 11.82 2.65 -16.27
C GLY A 48 12.50 4.02 -16.11
N ARG A 49 12.40 4.63 -14.93
CA ARG A 49 12.98 5.96 -14.66
C ARG A 49 14.38 5.91 -14.03
N TRP A 50 14.64 4.98 -13.11
CA TRP A 50 15.87 4.95 -12.30
C TRP A 50 16.77 3.75 -12.60
N GLY A 51 16.39 2.89 -13.55
CA GLY A 51 17.07 1.64 -13.85
C GLY A 51 16.56 0.48 -13.00
N TRP A 52 16.90 -0.75 -13.39
CA TRP A 52 16.34 -1.97 -12.79
C TRP A 52 16.67 -2.12 -11.31
N ALA A 53 17.94 -1.98 -10.91
CA ALA A 53 18.37 -2.18 -9.53
C ALA A 53 17.86 -1.05 -8.60
N SER A 54 18.11 0.20 -8.95
CA SER A 54 17.68 1.35 -8.14
C SER A 54 16.15 1.46 -8.10
N GLY A 55 15.46 1.25 -9.23
CA GLY A 55 14.00 1.29 -9.31
C GLY A 55 13.34 0.20 -8.45
N LEU A 56 13.90 -1.02 -8.45
CA LEU A 56 13.46 -2.09 -7.55
C LEU A 56 13.67 -1.71 -6.08
N LEU A 57 14.85 -1.18 -5.73
CA LEU A 57 15.16 -0.80 -4.36
C LEU A 57 14.22 0.32 -3.86
N TYR A 58 13.99 1.35 -4.69
CA TYR A 58 13.04 2.41 -4.39
C TYR A 58 11.60 1.90 -4.28
N GLY A 59 11.20 0.98 -5.14
CA GLY A 59 9.86 0.39 -5.07
C GLY A 59 9.65 -0.43 -3.81
N LEU A 60 10.62 -1.25 -3.41
CA LEU A 60 10.60 -1.98 -2.14
C LEU A 60 10.58 -1.04 -0.94
N CYS A 61 11.39 0.01 -0.95
CA CYS A 61 11.40 1.01 0.10
C CYS A 61 10.04 1.72 0.22
N ALA A 62 9.46 2.15 -0.91
CA ALA A 62 8.13 2.76 -0.95
C ALA A 62 7.05 1.79 -0.46
N TYR A 63 7.13 0.51 -0.80
CA TYR A 63 6.21 -0.52 -0.33
C TYR A 63 6.29 -0.73 1.18
N MET A 64 7.50 -0.89 1.74
CA MET A 64 7.68 -1.04 3.19
C MET A 64 7.17 0.20 3.94
N LEU A 65 7.56 1.39 3.47
CA LEU A 65 7.11 2.65 4.07
C LEU A 65 5.59 2.78 4.03
N ALA A 66 4.98 2.50 2.87
CA ALA A 66 3.52 2.51 2.74
C ALA A 66 2.86 1.55 3.73
N THR A 67 3.42 0.36 3.92
CA THR A 67 2.87 -0.64 4.85
C THR A 67 2.94 -0.18 6.31
N VAL A 68 4.07 0.39 6.73
CA VAL A 68 4.25 0.93 8.11
C VAL A 68 3.30 2.09 8.36
N VAL A 69 3.24 3.06 7.44
CA VAL A 69 2.34 4.22 7.54
C VAL A 69 0.88 3.76 7.59
N LEU A 70 0.52 2.75 6.79
CA LEU A 70 -0.83 2.17 6.82
C LEU A 70 -1.18 1.60 8.18
N GLN A 71 -0.28 0.81 8.76
CA GLN A 71 -0.51 0.15 10.05
C GLN A 71 -0.67 1.19 11.16
N ILE A 72 0.20 2.19 11.21
CA ILE A 72 0.11 3.27 12.20
C ILE A 72 -1.22 4.01 12.04
N ALA A 73 -1.57 4.43 10.82
CA ALA A 73 -2.81 5.16 10.56
C ALA A 73 -4.05 4.35 10.97
N LEU A 74 -4.07 3.05 10.66
CA LEU A 74 -5.19 2.17 10.98
C LEU A 74 -5.32 1.92 12.49
N ILE A 75 -4.21 1.76 13.21
CA ILE A 75 -4.23 1.64 14.68
C ILE A 75 -4.74 2.94 15.31
N THR A 76 -4.25 4.10 14.86
CA THR A 76 -4.71 5.40 15.39
C THR A 76 -6.20 5.63 15.12
N ILE A 77 -6.71 5.24 13.95
CA ILE A 77 -8.15 5.33 13.64
C ILE A 77 -8.97 4.41 14.55
N ASP A 78 -8.50 3.18 14.80
CA ASP A 78 -9.19 2.24 15.67
C ASP A 78 -9.24 2.71 17.13
N GLU A 79 -8.14 3.30 17.64
CA GLU A 79 -8.10 3.90 18.98
C GLU A 79 -9.04 5.11 19.10
N LEU A 80 -9.10 5.98 18.08
CA LEU A 80 -10.03 7.11 18.07
C LEU A 80 -11.49 6.66 18.00
N SER A 81 -11.78 5.60 17.24
CA SER A 81 -13.13 5.05 17.13
C SER A 81 -13.60 4.37 18.42
N ASN A 82 -12.72 3.74 19.20
CA ASN A 82 -13.07 3.08 20.46
C ASN A 82 -13.24 4.05 21.65
N LYS A 83 -12.77 5.29 21.53
CA LYS A 83 -12.95 6.34 22.56
C LYS A 83 -14.25 7.14 22.39
N SER A 84 -14.96 6.98 21.28
CA SER A 84 -16.25 7.60 20.96
C SER A 84 -17.41 6.69 21.33
#